data_AF-A0A8T5YNA8-F1
#
_entry.id   AF-A0A8T5YNA8-F1
#
_cell.length_a   1.000
_cell.length_b   1.000
_cell.length_c   1.000
_cell.angle_alpha   90.00
_cell.angle_beta   90.00
_cell.angle_gamma   90.00
#
_symmetry.space_group_name_H-M   'P 1'
#
loop_
_entity.id
_entity.type
_entity.pdbx_description
1 polymer ?
#
loop_
_entity_poly.entity_id
_entity_poly.type
_entity_poly.pdbx_seq_one_letter_code
_entity_poly.pdbx_strand_id
1 'polypeptide(L)'
;VQASAAARSASAAKTSETNAKASETSAESSKTAAASSASSAASSASSASASKDEATRQASAAKGSATTASTKATEAAGSATAAAQSKSTAESAATRAETAAKRAEDIASAVALEDASTTKKGIVQLSSATNSTSESQAATPKAVKAAYELANGKYTAQDATTAQKGIVQLSNATNSTSEMLAATPKSVKAAYDLANGKYTAQDATTAQKGIVQLSSATNSASETLAATPKAVKAANDNANGRVPSARKVNGKALSADITLTPKDIGTLNSTTMSFSGGAGWFKLATVTMPQASSVVSITLIGGAGFNVGSPQQAGISELVLRAGNGNPKGITGALWQRTSTGFTNFAWVNTSGDTYDIYVAIGNYATGVNIQWDYTSNASVTIHTSPAYSANKPEGLTDGTVYSLYTPSEQFYPPGAPIPWPSDTVPSGYALMQGQTFDKSAYPKLAAAYPSAVIPDMRGWTIKGKPASGRAVLSQEQDGIKSHTHSASASSTDLGTKNTSSFDYGTKSTNNTGAH
;
A
#
# COMPACT_ATOMS: atom_id res chain seq x y z
N VAL A 1 -45.45 -261.79 4.93
CA VAL A 1 -46.55 -260.92 5.43
C VAL A 1 -46.09 -259.47 5.64
N GLN A 2 -44.97 -259.04 5.05
CA GLN A 2 -45.02 -258.19 3.84
C GLN A 2 -46.20 -257.23 3.69
N ALA A 3 -47.39 -257.78 3.49
CA ALA A 3 -48.28 -257.12 2.57
C ALA A 3 -49.23 -256.14 3.24
N SER A 4 -49.81 -256.50 4.36
CA SER A 4 -51.06 -255.86 4.75
C SER A 4 -50.88 -254.49 5.43
N ALA A 5 -49.86 -254.25 6.25
CA ALA A 5 -49.70 -252.93 6.92
C ALA A 5 -49.04 -251.89 6.00
N ALA A 6 -48.31 -252.38 5.00
CA ALA A 6 -47.89 -251.57 3.88
C ALA A 6 -49.08 -250.84 3.23
N ALA A 7 -50.28 -251.45 3.15
CA ALA A 7 -51.45 -250.81 2.55
C ALA A 7 -52.04 -249.65 3.38
N ARG A 8 -51.94 -249.70 4.72
CA ARG A 8 -52.42 -248.60 5.59
C ARG A 8 -51.38 -247.52 5.78
N SER A 9 -50.13 -247.94 5.71
CA SER A 9 -49.03 -247.04 5.38
C SER A 9 -49.33 -246.24 4.10
N ALA A 10 -50.16 -246.71 3.14
CA ALA A 10 -50.44 -246.00 1.88
C ALA A 10 -51.66 -245.06 1.89
N SER A 11 -52.77 -245.41 2.55
CA SER A 11 -53.98 -244.56 2.55
C SER A 11 -53.89 -243.40 3.54
N ALA A 12 -53.34 -243.62 4.73
CA ALA A 12 -53.08 -242.53 5.67
C ALA A 12 -52.03 -241.55 5.13
N ALA A 13 -51.06 -242.08 4.38
CA ALA A 13 -50.13 -241.26 3.60
C ALA A 13 -50.90 -240.35 2.62
N LYS A 14 -51.91 -240.86 1.90
CA LYS A 14 -52.64 -240.09 0.89
C LYS A 14 -53.56 -239.01 1.46
N THR A 15 -54.21 -239.25 2.60
CA THR A 15 -55.05 -238.22 3.24
C THR A 15 -54.22 -237.12 3.89
N SER A 16 -53.13 -237.48 4.58
CA SER A 16 -52.28 -236.46 5.21
C SER A 16 -51.50 -235.66 4.16
N GLU A 17 -51.20 -236.25 3.00
CA GLU A 17 -50.71 -235.57 1.79
C GLU A 17 -51.69 -234.48 1.30
N THR A 18 -53.01 -234.73 1.33
CA THR A 18 -54.02 -233.70 1.00
C THR A 18 -54.08 -232.58 2.04
N ASN A 19 -53.98 -232.92 3.33
CA ASN A 19 -53.93 -231.92 4.41
C ASN A 19 -52.65 -231.09 4.37
N ALA A 20 -51.53 -231.70 3.96
CA ALA A 20 -50.30 -231.00 3.65
C ALA A 20 -50.53 -230.00 2.52
N LYS A 21 -51.19 -230.40 1.42
CA LYS A 21 -51.54 -229.50 0.29
C LYS A 21 -52.45 -228.31 0.68
N ALA A 22 -53.44 -228.57 1.54
CA ALA A 22 -54.34 -227.52 2.01
C ALA A 22 -53.61 -226.52 2.93
N SER A 23 -52.77 -227.02 3.83
CA SER A 23 -51.92 -226.19 4.70
C SER A 23 -50.92 -225.38 3.88
N GLU A 24 -50.39 -225.94 2.80
CA GLU A 24 -49.50 -225.25 1.85
C GLU A 24 -50.22 -224.07 1.18
N THR A 25 -51.48 -224.25 0.77
CA THR A 25 -52.29 -223.16 0.16
C THR A 25 -52.60 -222.04 1.16
N SER A 26 -52.90 -222.38 2.41
CA SER A 26 -53.10 -221.38 3.48
C SER A 26 -51.80 -220.65 3.84
N ALA A 27 -50.65 -221.34 3.78
CA ALA A 27 -49.34 -220.72 3.92
C ALA A 27 -49.08 -219.73 2.77
N GLU A 28 -49.44 -220.07 1.53
CA GLU A 28 -49.23 -219.17 0.38
C GLU A 28 -50.17 -217.95 0.40
N SER A 29 -51.41 -218.13 0.88
CA SER A 29 -52.36 -217.02 1.07
C SER A 29 -51.87 -216.03 2.13
N SER A 30 -51.36 -216.55 3.26
CA SER A 30 -50.81 -215.72 4.34
C SER A 30 -49.56 -214.96 3.92
N LYS A 31 -48.71 -215.59 3.10
CA LYS A 31 -47.52 -214.96 2.52
C LYS A 31 -47.87 -213.81 1.57
N THR A 32 -48.96 -213.95 0.80
CA THR A 32 -49.44 -212.90 -0.11
C THR A 32 -49.99 -211.69 0.67
N ALA A 33 -50.76 -211.91 1.74
CA ALA A 33 -51.26 -210.83 2.59
C ALA A 33 -50.14 -210.06 3.33
N ALA A 34 -49.10 -210.79 3.77
CA ALA A 34 -47.92 -210.17 4.38
C ALA A 34 -47.15 -209.30 3.38
N ALA A 35 -47.02 -209.73 2.11
CA ALA A 35 -46.35 -208.95 1.07
C ALA A 35 -47.11 -207.66 0.70
N SER A 36 -48.45 -207.69 0.65
CA SER A 36 -49.25 -206.49 0.42
C SER A 36 -49.09 -205.47 1.57
N SER A 37 -49.07 -205.94 2.81
CA SER A 37 -48.88 -205.08 3.99
C SER A 37 -47.49 -204.43 4.00
N ALA A 38 -46.45 -205.16 3.62
CA ALA A 38 -45.10 -204.62 3.47
C ALA A 38 -45.02 -203.52 2.39
N SER A 39 -45.78 -203.68 1.30
CA SER A 39 -45.81 -202.70 0.20
C SER A 39 -46.50 -201.40 0.61
N SER A 40 -47.60 -201.48 1.35
CA SER A 40 -48.29 -200.29 1.91
C SER A 40 -47.42 -199.54 2.93
N ALA A 41 -46.64 -200.26 3.73
CA ALA A 41 -45.68 -199.66 4.66
C ALA A 41 -44.55 -198.92 3.92
N ALA A 42 -44.03 -199.48 2.83
CA ALA A 42 -42.98 -198.86 2.03
C ALA A 42 -43.44 -197.56 1.34
N SER A 43 -44.68 -197.54 0.82
CA SER A 43 -45.27 -196.33 0.23
C SER A 43 -45.45 -195.22 1.27
N SER A 44 -45.88 -195.57 2.48
CA SER A 44 -46.04 -194.62 3.59
C SER A 44 -44.71 -194.02 4.03
N ALA A 45 -43.63 -194.82 4.05
CA ALA A 45 -42.28 -194.34 4.36
C ALA A 45 -41.77 -193.34 3.31
N SER A 46 -42.09 -193.56 2.03
CA SER A 46 -41.67 -192.68 0.93
C SER A 46 -42.36 -191.32 0.98
N SER A 47 -43.65 -191.29 1.34
CA SER A 47 -44.38 -190.03 1.57
C SER A 47 -43.80 -189.24 2.75
N ALA A 48 -43.40 -189.92 3.83
CA ALA A 48 -42.78 -189.25 4.98
C ALA A 48 -41.41 -188.64 4.64
N SER A 49 -40.59 -189.29 3.80
CA SER A 49 -39.32 -188.71 3.34
C SER A 49 -39.52 -187.48 2.46
N ALA A 50 -40.51 -187.49 1.56
CA ALA A 50 -40.79 -186.35 0.69
C ALA A 50 -41.21 -185.10 1.47
N SER A 51 -42.01 -185.26 2.54
CA SER A 51 -42.36 -184.15 3.43
C SER A 51 -41.16 -183.58 4.21
N LYS A 52 -40.20 -184.42 4.58
CA LYS A 52 -38.96 -183.98 5.26
C LYS A 52 -38.07 -183.13 4.35
N ASP A 53 -37.98 -183.49 3.06
CA ASP A 53 -37.18 -182.74 2.09
C ASP A 53 -37.82 -181.38 1.77
N GLU A 54 -39.15 -181.31 1.73
CA GLU A 54 -39.87 -180.04 1.54
C GLU A 54 -39.66 -179.07 2.71
N ALA A 55 -39.73 -179.56 3.95
CA ALA A 55 -39.44 -178.76 5.14
C ALA A 55 -38.00 -178.20 5.12
N THR A 56 -37.06 -178.97 4.58
CA THR A 56 -35.64 -178.58 4.50
C THR A 56 -35.39 -177.49 3.43
N ARG A 57 -36.11 -177.54 2.29
CA ARG A 57 -36.06 -176.48 1.29
C ARG A 57 -36.57 -175.13 1.83
N GLN A 58 -37.71 -175.15 2.52
CA GLN A 58 -38.31 -173.93 3.05
C GLN A 58 -37.42 -173.26 4.11
N ALA A 59 -36.76 -174.05 4.96
CA ALA A 59 -35.77 -173.54 5.92
C ALA A 59 -34.56 -172.88 5.23
N SER A 60 -34.11 -173.42 4.09
CA SER A 60 -32.99 -172.85 3.33
C SER A 60 -33.37 -171.53 2.64
N ALA A 61 -34.60 -171.42 2.13
CA ALA A 61 -35.12 -170.17 1.56
C ALA A 61 -35.23 -169.06 2.62
N ALA A 62 -35.70 -169.40 3.83
CA ALA A 62 -35.76 -168.45 4.95
C ALA A 62 -34.38 -167.93 5.37
N LYS A 63 -33.36 -168.80 5.37
CA LYS A 63 -31.96 -168.41 5.65
C LYS A 63 -31.38 -167.47 4.59
N GLY A 64 -31.73 -167.67 3.31
CA GLY A 64 -31.34 -166.78 2.21
C GLY A 64 -31.90 -165.37 2.39
N SER A 65 -33.19 -165.26 2.70
CA SER A 65 -33.84 -163.97 2.96
C SER A 65 -33.25 -163.23 4.16
N ALA A 66 -32.91 -163.95 5.24
CA ALA A 66 -32.25 -163.37 6.41
C ALA A 66 -30.85 -162.80 6.09
N THR A 67 -30.10 -163.47 5.20
CA THR A 67 -28.78 -163.02 4.78
C THR A 67 -28.87 -161.74 3.95
N THR A 68 -29.82 -161.67 3.01
CA THR A 68 -30.06 -160.46 2.19
C THR A 68 -30.45 -159.25 3.05
N ALA A 69 -31.30 -159.46 4.06
CA ALA A 69 -31.66 -158.40 5.01
C ALA A 69 -30.46 -157.90 5.82
N SER A 70 -29.57 -158.80 6.25
CA SER A 70 -28.34 -158.44 6.97
C SER A 70 -27.38 -157.62 6.10
N THR A 71 -27.22 -157.95 4.82
CA THR A 71 -26.34 -157.18 3.91
C THR A 71 -26.86 -155.76 3.69
N LYS A 72 -28.18 -155.59 3.54
CA LYS A 72 -28.78 -154.25 3.37
C LYS A 72 -28.69 -153.38 4.63
N ALA A 73 -28.72 -153.98 5.81
CA ALA A 73 -28.47 -153.27 7.06
C ALA A 73 -27.03 -152.73 7.15
N THR A 74 -26.04 -153.50 6.67
CA THR A 74 -24.63 -153.07 6.63
C THR A 74 -24.38 -151.94 5.63
N GLU A 75 -25.02 -151.97 4.45
CA GLU A 75 -24.93 -150.88 3.47
C GLU A 75 -25.54 -149.57 3.99
N ALA A 76 -26.65 -149.65 4.74
CA ALA A 76 -27.26 -148.49 5.39
C ALA A 76 -26.37 -147.90 6.51
N ALA A 77 -25.67 -148.76 7.27
CA ALA A 77 -24.71 -148.32 8.29
C ALA A 77 -23.47 -147.62 7.68
N GLY A 78 -22.99 -148.08 6.53
CA GLY A 78 -21.91 -147.40 5.78
C GLY A 78 -22.32 -146.01 5.30
N SER A 79 -23.55 -145.86 4.81
CA SER A 79 -24.10 -144.57 4.38
C SER A 79 -24.27 -143.59 5.55
N ALA A 80 -24.67 -144.08 6.73
CA ALA A 80 -24.75 -143.27 7.96
C ALA A 80 -23.36 -142.78 8.44
N THR A 81 -22.32 -143.59 8.26
CA THR A 81 -20.93 -143.22 8.63
C THR A 81 -20.36 -142.14 7.71
N ALA A 82 -20.65 -142.20 6.40
CA ALA A 82 -20.27 -141.15 5.44
C ALA A 82 -20.99 -139.81 5.71
N ALA A 83 -22.24 -139.85 6.15
CA ALA A 83 -22.98 -138.66 6.60
C ALA A 83 -22.37 -138.05 7.88
N ALA A 84 -21.92 -138.88 8.82
CA ALA A 84 -21.25 -138.42 10.04
C ALA A 84 -19.87 -137.78 9.77
N GLN A 85 -19.08 -138.32 8.82
CA GLN A 85 -17.83 -137.68 8.37
C GLN A 85 -18.10 -136.35 7.63
N SER A 86 -19.18 -136.27 6.86
CA SER A 86 -19.58 -135.01 6.20
C SER A 86 -20.00 -133.94 7.21
N LYS A 87 -20.67 -134.34 8.31
CA LYS A 87 -21.00 -133.44 9.44
C LYS A 87 -19.74 -132.92 10.14
N SER A 88 -18.77 -133.78 10.46
CA SER A 88 -17.50 -133.36 11.07
C SER A 88 -16.66 -132.47 10.14
N THR A 89 -16.73 -132.70 8.83
CA THR A 89 -16.09 -131.86 7.81
C THR A 89 -16.77 -130.50 7.68
N ALA A 90 -18.11 -130.44 7.78
CA ALA A 90 -18.88 -129.21 7.80
C ALA A 90 -18.67 -128.40 9.10
N GLU A 91 -18.57 -129.05 10.25
CA GLU A 91 -18.23 -128.40 11.53
C GLU A 91 -16.80 -127.86 11.53
N SER A 92 -15.84 -128.58 10.96
CA SER A 92 -14.47 -128.05 10.74
C SER A 92 -14.40 -126.93 9.68
N ALA A 93 -15.34 -126.88 8.74
CA ALA A 93 -15.48 -125.77 7.80
C ALA A 93 -16.14 -124.55 8.45
N ALA A 94 -17.08 -124.74 9.37
CA ALA A 94 -17.70 -123.68 10.18
C ALA A 94 -16.68 -123.02 11.12
N THR A 95 -15.84 -123.79 11.83
CA THR A 95 -14.78 -123.22 12.70
C THR A 95 -13.67 -122.53 11.89
N ARG A 96 -13.39 -122.99 10.65
CA ARG A 96 -12.49 -122.28 9.71
C ARG A 96 -13.13 -121.02 9.11
N ALA A 97 -14.44 -121.00 8.89
CA ALA A 97 -15.19 -119.81 8.50
C ALA A 97 -15.27 -118.79 9.64
N GLU A 98 -15.34 -119.23 10.90
CA GLU A 98 -15.34 -118.36 12.08
C GLU A 98 -13.94 -117.76 12.34
N THR A 99 -12.87 -118.53 12.08
CA THR A 99 -11.48 -118.00 12.10
C THR A 99 -11.17 -117.10 10.89
N ALA A 100 -11.76 -117.36 9.73
CA ALA A 100 -11.67 -116.50 8.55
C ALA A 100 -12.51 -115.22 8.68
N ALA A 101 -13.64 -115.26 9.39
CA ALA A 101 -14.43 -114.07 9.75
C ALA A 101 -13.68 -113.17 10.75
N LYS A 102 -12.99 -113.76 11.75
CA LYS A 102 -12.10 -113.01 12.66
C LYS A 102 -10.92 -112.34 11.92
N ARG A 103 -10.32 -113.01 10.92
CA ARG A 103 -9.28 -112.41 10.05
C ARG A 103 -9.83 -111.40 9.03
N ALA A 104 -11.09 -111.49 8.63
CA ALA A 104 -11.73 -110.50 7.77
C ALA A 104 -12.12 -109.22 8.54
N GLU A 105 -12.47 -109.30 9.84
CA GLU A 105 -12.64 -108.11 10.71
C GLU A 105 -11.30 -107.38 10.98
N ASP A 106 -10.18 -108.12 11.11
CA ASP A 106 -8.84 -107.52 11.25
C ASP A 106 -8.31 -106.90 9.94
N ILE A 107 -8.69 -107.42 8.76
CA ILE A 107 -8.34 -106.83 7.44
C ILE A 107 -9.30 -105.68 7.06
N ALA A 108 -10.57 -105.71 7.46
CA ALA A 108 -11.50 -104.60 7.26
C ALA A 108 -11.13 -103.35 8.10
N SER A 109 -10.42 -103.53 9.22
CA SER A 109 -9.82 -102.41 9.96
C SER A 109 -8.51 -101.89 9.32
N ALA A 110 -7.92 -102.63 8.38
CA ALA A 110 -6.70 -102.25 7.65
C ALA A 110 -6.96 -101.71 6.22
N VAL A 111 -8.17 -101.89 5.67
CA VAL A 111 -8.58 -101.41 4.32
C VAL A 111 -9.73 -100.39 4.42
N ALA A 112 -9.81 -99.64 5.51
CA ALA A 112 -10.44 -98.32 5.47
C ALA A 112 -9.48 -97.39 4.69
N LEU A 113 -9.58 -97.40 3.36
CA LEU A 113 -8.89 -96.41 2.55
C LEU A 113 -9.59 -95.06 2.73
N GLU A 114 -9.15 -94.32 3.73
CA GLU A 114 -9.53 -92.93 3.93
C GLU A 114 -8.82 -92.03 2.90
N ASP A 115 -9.45 -90.89 2.58
CA ASP A 115 -8.86 -89.86 1.74
C ASP A 115 -7.51 -89.40 2.33
N ALA A 116 -6.49 -89.19 1.48
CA ALA A 116 -5.19 -88.72 1.98
C ALA A 116 -5.31 -87.28 2.53
N SER A 117 -4.56 -86.99 3.59
CA SER A 117 -4.43 -85.64 4.15
C SER A 117 -2.96 -85.24 4.26
N THR A 118 -2.68 -83.98 4.57
CA THR A 118 -1.32 -83.43 4.71
C THR A 118 -0.50 -84.05 5.84
N THR A 119 -1.12 -84.86 6.71
CA THR A 119 -0.46 -85.52 7.87
C THR A 119 -0.64 -87.04 7.89
N LYS A 120 -1.43 -87.61 6.97
CA LYS A 120 -1.75 -89.06 6.94
C LYS A 120 -1.83 -89.57 5.50
N LYS A 121 -1.15 -90.68 5.21
CA LYS A 121 -1.16 -91.32 3.87
C LYS A 121 -2.52 -91.98 3.61
N GLY A 122 -3.07 -91.81 2.40
CA GLY A 122 -4.37 -92.35 1.95
C GLY A 122 -4.50 -92.35 0.42
N ILE A 123 -5.71 -92.49 -0.12
CA ILE A 123 -6.01 -92.40 -1.57
C ILE A 123 -6.51 -91.00 -1.94
N VAL A 124 -6.16 -90.49 -3.13
CA VAL A 124 -6.50 -89.12 -3.59
C VAL A 124 -6.92 -89.14 -5.06
N GLN A 125 -7.96 -88.38 -5.42
CA GLN A 125 -8.33 -88.14 -6.81
C GLN A 125 -7.39 -87.13 -7.49
N LEU A 126 -7.00 -87.40 -8.74
CA LEU A 126 -6.15 -86.52 -9.53
C LEU A 126 -6.99 -85.51 -10.32
N SER A 127 -6.63 -84.22 -10.25
CA SER A 127 -7.31 -83.15 -10.98
C SER A 127 -6.36 -82.37 -11.88
N SER A 128 -6.82 -82.05 -13.09
CA SER A 128 -6.07 -81.26 -14.07
C SER A 128 -6.56 -79.80 -14.17
N ALA A 129 -7.41 -79.35 -13.25
CA ALA A 129 -7.86 -77.96 -13.18
C ALA A 129 -6.74 -77.05 -12.64
N THR A 130 -6.54 -75.89 -13.25
CA THR A 130 -5.49 -74.92 -12.89
C THR A 130 -5.93 -73.87 -11.86
N ASN A 131 -7.17 -73.96 -11.39
CA ASN A 131 -7.80 -73.04 -10.46
C ASN A 131 -8.53 -73.77 -9.31
N SER A 132 -8.23 -75.06 -9.09
CA SER A 132 -8.86 -75.82 -8.01
C SER A 132 -8.41 -75.29 -6.64
N THR A 133 -9.36 -75.09 -5.74
CA THR A 133 -9.12 -74.79 -4.32
C THR A 133 -9.34 -76.00 -3.42
N SER A 134 -9.50 -77.20 -4.01
CA SER A 134 -9.75 -78.43 -3.25
C SER A 134 -8.47 -79.00 -2.65
N GLU A 135 -8.49 -79.25 -1.34
CA GLU A 135 -7.39 -79.91 -0.61
C GLU A 135 -7.50 -81.45 -0.63
N SER A 136 -8.58 -82.00 -1.18
CA SER A 136 -8.81 -83.46 -1.29
C SER A 136 -8.40 -84.05 -2.64
N GLN A 137 -7.80 -83.24 -3.53
CA GLN A 137 -7.36 -83.65 -4.87
C GLN A 137 -5.88 -83.29 -5.08
N ALA A 138 -5.12 -84.15 -5.75
CA ALA A 138 -3.73 -83.83 -6.14
C ALA A 138 -3.69 -83.29 -7.58
N ALA A 139 -2.92 -82.21 -7.77
CA ALA A 139 -2.72 -81.61 -9.09
C ALA A 139 -1.91 -82.55 -10.00
N THR A 140 -2.35 -82.72 -11.25
CA THR A 140 -1.59 -83.48 -12.24
C THR A 140 -0.39 -82.68 -12.76
N PRO A 141 0.66 -83.34 -13.30
CA PRO A 141 1.75 -82.65 -14.01
C PRO A 141 1.26 -81.71 -15.11
N LYS A 142 0.10 -82.01 -15.73
CA LYS A 142 -0.56 -81.14 -16.72
C LYS A 142 -1.07 -79.84 -16.09
N ALA A 143 -1.72 -79.90 -14.92
CA ALA A 143 -2.15 -78.69 -14.20
C ALA A 143 -0.95 -77.86 -13.71
N VAL A 144 0.09 -78.52 -13.18
CA VAL A 144 1.31 -77.85 -12.71
C VAL A 144 2.04 -77.17 -13.87
N LYS A 145 2.19 -77.84 -15.01
CA LYS A 145 2.80 -77.26 -16.22
C LYS A 145 1.99 -76.09 -16.77
N ALA A 146 0.67 -76.20 -16.84
CA ALA A 146 -0.20 -75.12 -17.30
C ALA A 146 -0.20 -73.91 -16.36
N ALA A 147 -0.14 -74.11 -15.04
CA ALA A 147 0.02 -73.01 -14.07
C ALA A 147 1.41 -72.34 -14.18
N TYR A 148 2.47 -73.13 -14.42
CA TYR A 148 3.82 -72.62 -14.64
C TYR A 148 3.93 -71.81 -15.94
N GLU A 149 3.36 -72.29 -17.04
CA GLU A 149 3.31 -71.57 -18.33
C GLU A 149 2.50 -70.27 -18.23
N LEU A 150 1.40 -70.25 -17.46
CA LEU A 150 0.60 -69.05 -17.17
C LEU A 150 1.37 -68.02 -16.32
N ALA A 151 2.18 -68.48 -15.36
CA ALA A 151 3.02 -67.61 -14.53
C ALA A 151 4.20 -67.02 -15.33
N ASN A 152 4.84 -67.83 -16.17
CA ASN A 152 5.99 -67.42 -16.98
C ASN A 152 5.58 -66.48 -18.14
N GLY A 153 4.34 -66.60 -18.65
CA GLY A 153 3.81 -65.71 -19.69
C GLY A 153 3.45 -64.29 -19.25
N LYS A 154 3.45 -64.00 -17.93
CA LYS A 154 3.08 -62.67 -17.39
C LYS A 154 4.27 -61.75 -17.08
N TYR A 155 5.53 -62.20 -17.20
CA TYR A 155 6.70 -61.34 -16.97
C TYR A 155 7.38 -60.96 -18.29
N THR A 156 6.79 -60.01 -19.02
CA THR A 156 7.51 -59.26 -20.07
C THR A 156 7.95 -57.92 -19.48
N ALA A 157 9.26 -57.74 -19.26
CA ALA A 157 9.77 -56.45 -18.80
C ALA A 157 9.61 -55.43 -19.93
N GLN A 158 8.76 -54.41 -19.71
CA GLN A 158 8.58 -53.27 -20.61
C GLN A 158 9.22 -52.04 -19.99
N ASP A 159 9.75 -51.15 -20.84
CA ASP A 159 10.32 -49.88 -20.41
C ASP A 159 9.24 -48.97 -19.83
N ALA A 160 9.57 -48.21 -18.79
CA ALA A 160 8.63 -47.25 -18.22
C ALA A 160 8.47 -46.04 -19.14
N THR A 161 7.27 -45.50 -19.19
CA THR A 161 6.96 -44.19 -19.77
C THR A 161 6.24 -43.35 -18.74
N THR A 162 6.00 -42.07 -19.04
CA THR A 162 5.20 -41.18 -18.18
C THR A 162 3.74 -41.64 -18.02
N ALA A 163 3.25 -42.56 -18.86
CA ALA A 163 1.90 -43.11 -18.83
C ALA A 163 1.82 -44.58 -18.38
N GLN A 164 2.95 -45.30 -18.30
CA GLN A 164 2.99 -46.73 -18.03
C GLN A 164 4.17 -47.11 -17.11
N LYS A 165 3.90 -47.90 -16.07
CA LYS A 165 4.95 -48.41 -15.17
C LYS A 165 5.80 -49.47 -15.89
N GLY A 166 7.12 -49.42 -15.70
CA GLY A 166 8.10 -50.32 -16.31
C GLY A 166 9.50 -50.17 -15.71
N ILE A 167 10.52 -50.68 -16.39
CA ILE A 167 11.94 -50.52 -16.01
C ILE A 167 12.57 -49.26 -16.63
N VAL A 168 13.51 -48.61 -15.93
CA VAL A 168 14.17 -47.35 -16.37
C VAL A 168 15.68 -47.44 -16.12
N GLN A 169 16.49 -46.95 -17.06
CA GLN A 169 17.95 -46.86 -16.89
C GLN A 169 18.34 -45.54 -16.19
N LEU A 170 19.25 -45.61 -15.22
CA LEU A 170 19.70 -44.44 -14.45
C LEU A 170 20.88 -43.72 -15.14
N SER A 171 20.87 -42.39 -15.13
CA SER A 171 21.92 -41.55 -15.74
C SER A 171 22.52 -40.54 -14.77
N ASN A 172 23.85 -40.40 -14.83
CA ASN A 172 24.62 -39.38 -14.11
C ASN A 172 24.89 -38.12 -14.95
N ALA A 173 24.40 -38.02 -16.18
CA ALA A 173 24.60 -36.84 -17.02
C ALA A 173 23.76 -35.65 -16.51
N THR A 174 24.36 -34.45 -16.48
CA THR A 174 23.71 -33.20 -16.04
C THR A 174 23.08 -32.41 -17.18
N ASN A 175 23.21 -32.90 -18.41
CA ASN A 175 22.73 -32.29 -19.65
C ASN A 175 21.93 -33.26 -20.53
N SER A 176 21.47 -34.39 -19.97
CA SER A 176 20.71 -35.37 -20.74
C SER A 176 19.35 -34.81 -21.15
N THR A 177 18.98 -35.02 -22.41
CA THR A 177 17.65 -34.70 -22.96
C THR A 177 16.78 -35.95 -23.12
N SER A 178 17.22 -37.11 -22.60
CA SER A 178 16.48 -38.36 -22.75
C SER A 178 15.33 -38.44 -21.76
N GLU A 179 14.12 -38.67 -22.27
CA GLU A 179 12.92 -38.92 -21.47
C GLU A 179 12.83 -40.38 -20.97
N MET A 180 13.72 -41.26 -21.44
CA MET A 180 13.77 -42.69 -21.06
C MET A 180 14.80 -42.98 -19.95
N LEU A 181 15.55 -41.97 -19.51
CA LEU A 181 16.57 -42.11 -18.46
C LEU A 181 16.14 -41.37 -17.21
N ALA A 182 16.29 -41.99 -16.04
CA ALA A 182 16.06 -41.33 -14.76
C ALA A 182 17.36 -40.69 -14.23
N ALA A 183 17.29 -39.43 -13.82
CA ALA A 183 18.42 -38.73 -13.22
C ALA A 183 18.77 -39.34 -11.86
N THR A 184 20.07 -39.55 -11.62
CA THR A 184 20.59 -39.98 -10.31
C THR A 184 20.66 -38.81 -9.32
N PRO A 185 20.64 -39.07 -8.00
CA PRO A 185 20.90 -38.03 -7.00
C PRO A 185 22.22 -37.28 -7.22
N LYS A 186 23.23 -37.94 -7.78
CA LYS A 186 24.53 -37.35 -8.12
C LYS A 186 24.42 -36.31 -9.24
N SER A 187 23.67 -36.59 -10.32
CA SER A 187 23.47 -35.61 -11.40
C SER A 187 22.59 -34.45 -10.95
N VAL A 188 21.56 -34.71 -10.12
CA VAL A 188 20.73 -33.66 -9.53
C VAL A 188 21.56 -32.75 -8.62
N LYS A 189 22.41 -33.32 -7.76
CA LYS A 189 23.31 -32.54 -6.90
C LYS A 189 24.29 -31.71 -7.71
N ALA A 190 24.90 -32.28 -8.75
CA ALA A 190 25.85 -31.56 -9.61
C ALA A 190 25.19 -30.41 -10.39
N ALA A 191 23.96 -30.60 -10.88
CA ALA A 191 23.19 -29.53 -11.52
C ALA A 191 22.81 -28.43 -10.53
N TYR A 192 22.43 -28.79 -9.29
CA TYR A 192 22.13 -27.84 -8.23
C TYR A 192 23.37 -27.01 -7.84
N ASP A 193 24.51 -27.65 -7.61
CA ASP A 193 25.76 -26.97 -7.26
C ASP A 193 26.22 -26.02 -8.40
N LEU A 194 26.06 -26.43 -9.68
CA LEU A 194 26.35 -25.58 -10.84
C LEU A 194 25.40 -24.38 -10.96
N ALA A 195 24.11 -24.55 -10.67
CA ALA A 195 23.14 -23.46 -10.64
C ALA A 195 23.43 -22.49 -9.49
N ASN A 196 23.80 -23.01 -8.32
CA ASN A 196 24.13 -22.21 -7.13
C ASN A 196 25.45 -21.44 -7.32
N GLY A 197 26.43 -21.99 -8.04
CA GLY A 197 27.73 -21.35 -8.31
C GLY A 197 27.71 -20.21 -9.35
N LYS A 198 26.64 -20.05 -10.14
CA LYS A 198 26.53 -18.98 -11.15
C LYS A 198 25.92 -17.66 -10.65
N TYR A 199 25.45 -17.59 -9.40
CA TYR A 199 24.93 -16.35 -8.83
C TYR A 199 26.04 -15.51 -8.18
N THR A 200 27.00 -15.02 -8.96
CA THR A 200 27.94 -13.98 -8.51
C THR A 200 27.31 -12.62 -8.78
N ALA A 201 26.64 -12.04 -7.79
CA ALA A 201 26.08 -10.69 -7.92
C ALA A 201 27.21 -9.68 -8.12
N GLN A 202 27.21 -8.99 -9.28
CA GLN A 202 28.16 -7.91 -9.58
C GLN A 202 27.58 -6.57 -9.14
N ASP A 203 28.44 -5.63 -8.78
CA ASP A 203 28.00 -4.28 -8.42
C ASP A 203 27.38 -3.56 -9.62
N ALA A 204 26.32 -2.78 -9.36
CA ALA A 204 25.71 -1.97 -10.40
C ALA A 204 26.61 -0.77 -10.74
N THR A 205 26.63 -0.39 -12.00
CA THR A 205 27.22 0.86 -12.49
C THR A 205 26.18 1.63 -13.30
N THR A 206 26.51 2.85 -13.74
CA THR A 206 25.63 3.62 -14.64
C THR A 206 25.45 2.96 -16.02
N ALA A 207 26.30 1.98 -16.38
CA ALA A 207 26.24 1.25 -17.65
C ALA A 207 25.84 -0.23 -17.50
N GLN A 208 25.89 -0.80 -16.28
CA GLN A 208 25.67 -2.22 -16.02
C GLN A 208 24.72 -2.42 -14.84
N LYS A 209 23.71 -3.29 -15.04
CA LYS A 209 22.80 -3.69 -13.95
C LYS A 209 23.54 -4.60 -12.97
N GLY A 210 23.30 -4.41 -11.67
CA GLY A 210 23.94 -5.16 -10.58
C GLY A 210 23.30 -4.89 -9.22
N ILE A 211 24.01 -5.20 -8.14
CA ILE A 211 23.63 -4.89 -6.75
C ILE A 211 24.27 -3.56 -6.29
N VAL A 212 23.59 -2.82 -5.42
CA VAL A 212 24.09 -1.54 -4.87
C VAL A 212 23.74 -1.46 -3.39
N GLN A 213 24.66 -0.93 -2.59
CA GLN A 213 24.44 -0.70 -1.16
C GLN A 213 23.65 0.60 -0.96
N LEU A 214 22.66 0.56 -0.05
CA LEU A 214 21.82 1.72 0.25
C LEU A 214 22.46 2.60 1.33
N SER A 215 22.35 3.92 1.18
CA SER A 215 22.81 4.91 2.16
C SER A 215 21.71 5.90 2.55
N SER A 216 21.67 6.24 3.85
CA SER A 216 20.82 7.32 4.38
C SER A 216 21.58 8.61 4.68
N ALA A 217 22.86 8.72 4.30
CA ALA A 217 23.61 9.96 4.43
C ALA A 217 23.10 11.01 3.42
N THR A 218 22.97 12.26 3.85
CA THR A 218 22.51 13.40 3.03
C THR A 218 23.65 14.21 2.42
N ASN A 219 24.89 13.82 2.70
CA ASN A 219 26.13 14.47 2.29
C ASN A 219 27.13 13.47 1.67
N SER A 220 26.66 12.30 1.24
CA SER A 220 27.52 11.29 0.62
C SER A 220 28.01 11.76 -0.74
N ALA A 221 29.31 11.64 -0.98
CA ALA A 221 29.93 11.81 -2.30
C ALA A 221 30.11 10.47 -3.05
N SER A 222 29.67 9.35 -2.48
CA SER A 222 29.85 8.03 -3.11
C SER A 222 28.95 7.86 -4.33
N GLU A 223 29.53 7.41 -5.43
CA GLU A 223 28.83 6.99 -6.65
C GLU A 223 28.43 5.50 -6.63
N THR A 224 28.87 4.74 -5.63
CA THR A 224 28.58 3.29 -5.49
C THR A 224 27.39 3.00 -4.57
N LEU A 225 26.82 4.03 -3.96
CA LEU A 225 25.71 3.92 -3.02
C LEU A 225 24.44 4.55 -3.58
N ALA A 226 23.30 3.88 -3.44
CA ALA A 226 22.00 4.50 -3.75
C ALA A 226 21.41 5.20 -2.53
N ALA A 227 20.89 6.40 -2.73
CA ALA A 227 20.20 7.15 -1.69
C ALA A 227 18.86 6.46 -1.33
N THR A 228 18.67 6.23 -0.04
CA THR A 228 17.38 5.77 0.51
C THR A 228 16.31 6.87 0.45
N PRO A 229 15.01 6.53 0.44
CA PRO A 229 13.94 7.52 0.59
C PRO A 229 14.09 8.43 1.81
N LYS A 230 14.71 7.92 2.90
CA LYS A 230 15.04 8.70 4.10
C LYS A 230 16.04 9.83 3.80
N ALA A 231 17.12 9.55 3.06
CA ALA A 231 18.09 10.57 2.66
C ALA A 231 17.45 11.60 1.72
N VAL A 232 16.68 11.14 0.73
CA VAL A 232 15.99 12.03 -0.22
C VAL A 232 15.01 12.94 0.52
N LYS A 233 14.21 12.40 1.44
CA LYS A 233 13.29 13.19 2.26
C LYS A 233 14.03 14.20 3.13
N ALA A 234 15.10 13.79 3.82
CA ALA A 234 15.87 14.69 4.67
C ALA A 234 16.54 15.83 3.87
N ALA A 235 17.05 15.54 2.67
CA ALA A 235 17.61 16.54 1.78
C ALA A 235 16.52 17.53 1.30
N ASN A 236 15.35 17.02 0.92
CA ASN A 236 14.20 17.82 0.49
C ASN A 236 13.64 18.71 1.61
N ASP A 237 13.49 18.17 2.82
CA ASP A 237 13.04 18.92 4.00
C ASP A 237 14.05 20.03 4.35
N ASN A 238 15.36 19.74 4.29
CA ASN A 238 16.40 20.76 4.45
C ASN A 238 16.31 21.84 3.37
N ALA A 239 16.07 21.48 2.10
CA ALA A 239 15.94 22.44 1.00
C ALA A 239 14.73 23.37 1.21
N ASN A 240 13.57 22.81 1.57
CA ASN A 240 12.35 23.56 1.88
C ASN A 240 12.54 24.52 3.08
N GLY A 241 13.44 24.21 4.00
CA GLY A 241 13.77 25.06 5.15
C GLY A 241 14.78 26.18 4.89
N ARG A 242 15.44 26.25 3.71
CA ARG A 242 16.52 27.23 3.46
C ARG A 242 16.03 28.67 3.30
N VAL A 243 14.79 28.88 2.88
CA VAL A 243 14.14 30.21 2.88
C VAL A 243 12.91 30.16 3.79
N PRO A 244 13.09 30.29 5.12
CA PRO A 244 11.96 30.34 6.04
C PRO A 244 11.08 31.56 5.74
N SER A 245 9.76 31.39 5.84
CA SER A 245 8.79 32.50 5.77
C SER A 245 8.99 33.56 6.85
N ALA A 246 9.72 33.22 7.92
CA ALA A 246 10.14 34.16 8.96
C ALA A 246 11.25 35.12 8.50
N ARG A 247 11.98 34.82 7.42
CA ARG A 247 12.94 35.77 6.84
C ARG A 247 12.19 36.93 6.22
N LYS A 248 12.60 38.14 6.58
CA LYS A 248 11.96 39.38 6.14
C LYS A 248 12.96 40.28 5.45
N VAL A 249 12.50 40.99 4.42
CA VAL A 249 13.19 42.17 3.85
C VAL A 249 12.32 43.37 4.22
N ASN A 250 12.90 44.28 5.02
CA ASN A 250 12.20 45.44 5.56
C ASN A 250 10.81 45.12 6.16
N GLY A 251 10.77 44.11 7.03
CA GLY A 251 9.53 43.67 7.70
C GLY A 251 8.58 42.81 6.86
N LYS A 252 8.76 42.71 5.54
CA LYS A 252 7.93 41.92 4.62
C LYS A 252 8.51 40.51 4.46
N ALA A 253 7.65 39.48 4.63
CA ALA A 253 8.06 38.07 4.54
C ALA A 253 8.43 37.66 3.11
N LEU A 254 9.44 36.79 2.97
CA LEU A 254 9.89 36.23 1.69
C LEU A 254 9.01 35.04 1.24
N SER A 255 7.69 35.28 1.09
CA SER A 255 6.73 34.27 0.63
C SER A 255 6.21 34.49 -0.80
N ALA A 256 6.49 35.67 -1.37
CA ALA A 256 6.13 36.08 -2.72
C ALA A 256 7.05 37.25 -3.14
N ASP A 257 6.81 37.82 -4.32
CA ASP A 257 7.49 39.04 -4.76
C ASP A 257 7.28 40.17 -3.75
N ILE A 258 8.38 40.85 -3.41
CA ILE A 258 8.37 41.97 -2.46
C ILE A 258 8.42 43.29 -3.23
N THR A 259 7.35 44.06 -3.15
CA THR A 259 7.36 45.46 -3.57
C THR A 259 7.81 46.34 -2.40
N LEU A 260 8.91 47.08 -2.59
CA LEU A 260 9.38 48.09 -1.67
C LEU A 260 8.94 49.47 -2.16
N THR A 261 8.36 50.25 -1.26
CA THR A 261 8.07 51.67 -1.46
C THR A 261 9.26 52.52 -1.00
N PRO A 262 9.40 53.78 -1.43
CA PRO A 262 10.42 54.69 -0.89
C PRO A 262 10.41 54.74 0.65
N LYS A 263 9.21 54.74 1.25
CA LYS A 263 9.01 54.71 2.71
C LYS A 263 9.54 53.44 3.36
N ASP A 264 9.47 52.30 2.67
CA ASP A 264 10.06 51.05 3.14
C ASP A 264 11.59 51.18 3.29
N ILE A 265 12.26 51.95 2.43
CA ILE A 265 13.73 52.09 2.45
C ILE A 265 14.23 53.41 3.08
N GLY A 266 13.34 54.16 3.75
CA GLY A 266 13.72 55.42 4.41
C GLY A 266 13.97 56.58 3.46
N THR A 267 13.37 56.57 2.26
CA THR A 267 13.50 57.63 1.26
C THR A 267 12.15 58.28 0.94
N LEU A 268 12.20 59.43 0.26
CA LEU A 268 11.02 60.16 -0.23
C LEU A 268 10.62 59.65 -1.60
N ASN A 269 9.33 59.77 -1.94
CA ASN A 269 8.93 59.61 -3.34
C ASN A 269 9.51 60.77 -4.15
N SER A 270 10.00 60.51 -5.35
CA SER A 270 10.58 61.55 -6.20
C SER A 270 10.34 61.29 -7.68
N THR A 271 10.28 62.37 -8.45
CA THR A 271 10.26 62.36 -9.91
C THR A 271 10.92 63.61 -10.46
N THR A 272 11.31 63.59 -11.73
CA THR A 272 11.77 64.78 -12.45
C THR A 272 10.72 65.14 -13.50
N MET A 273 10.38 66.42 -13.61
CA MET A 273 9.41 66.89 -14.61
C MET A 273 9.77 68.27 -15.17
N SER A 274 9.13 68.62 -16.28
CA SER A 274 9.26 69.95 -16.90
C SER A 274 7.89 70.58 -17.05
N PHE A 275 7.77 71.85 -16.69
CA PHE A 275 6.53 72.61 -16.84
C PHE A 275 6.52 73.33 -18.19
N SER A 276 5.82 72.73 -19.15
CA SER A 276 5.71 73.22 -20.53
C SER A 276 4.45 74.05 -20.72
N GLY A 277 4.57 75.24 -21.33
CA GLY A 277 3.44 76.15 -21.57
C GLY A 277 3.76 77.62 -21.27
N GLY A 278 4.85 77.88 -20.56
CA GLY A 278 5.24 79.21 -20.07
C GLY A 278 4.77 79.44 -18.64
N ALA A 279 4.86 80.68 -18.17
CA ALA A 279 4.42 81.08 -16.84
C ALA A 279 2.89 80.96 -16.72
N GLY A 280 2.42 80.22 -15.73
CA GLY A 280 0.99 79.99 -15.53
C GLY A 280 0.70 78.94 -14.47
N TRP A 281 -0.52 78.41 -14.51
CA TRP A 281 -1.07 77.45 -13.56
C TRP A 281 -1.05 76.03 -14.10
N PHE A 282 -0.65 75.09 -13.24
CA PHE A 282 -0.51 73.68 -13.57
C PHE A 282 -1.27 72.82 -12.56
N LYS A 283 -2.04 71.84 -13.03
CA LYS A 283 -2.61 70.79 -12.16
C LYS A 283 -1.49 69.81 -11.76
N LEU A 284 -0.83 70.09 -10.65
CA LEU A 284 0.35 69.35 -10.18
C LEU A 284 0.01 67.96 -9.68
N ALA A 285 -1.04 67.85 -8.86
CA ALA A 285 -1.32 66.62 -8.15
C ALA A 285 -2.83 66.41 -7.92
N THR A 286 -3.20 65.16 -7.74
CA THR A 286 -4.47 64.78 -7.12
C THR A 286 -4.15 64.08 -5.81
N VAL A 287 -4.75 64.54 -4.72
CA VAL A 287 -4.50 64.03 -3.36
C VAL A 287 -5.80 63.55 -2.75
N THR A 288 -5.77 62.44 -2.04
CA THR A 288 -6.88 62.02 -1.15
C THR A 288 -6.41 62.17 0.28
N MET A 289 -7.11 63.00 1.05
CA MET A 289 -6.70 63.42 2.39
C MET A 289 -7.88 63.31 3.37
N PRO A 290 -8.10 62.12 3.95
CA PRO A 290 -9.15 61.92 4.95
C PRO A 290 -9.08 62.92 6.11
N GLN A 291 -10.24 63.31 6.65
CA GLN A 291 -10.39 64.27 7.76
C GLN A 291 -9.95 63.71 9.13
N ALA A 292 -8.80 63.04 9.16
CA ALA A 292 -8.24 62.34 10.31
C ALA A 292 -6.72 62.58 10.39
N SER A 293 -6.33 63.85 10.53
CA SER A 293 -4.91 64.27 10.62
C SER A 293 -4.04 63.90 9.41
N SER A 294 -4.62 63.92 8.21
CA SER A 294 -3.85 63.70 6.98
C SER A 294 -2.91 64.86 6.69
N VAL A 295 -1.67 64.55 6.31
CA VAL A 295 -0.66 65.54 5.88
C VAL A 295 -0.05 65.09 4.56
N VAL A 296 0.15 66.04 3.65
CA VAL A 296 0.89 65.86 2.40
C VAL A 296 1.97 66.94 2.34
N SER A 297 3.19 66.55 1.99
CA SER A 297 4.29 67.47 1.70
C SER A 297 4.78 67.23 0.28
N ILE A 298 4.92 68.30 -0.51
CA ILE A 298 5.45 68.27 -1.87
C ILE A 298 6.51 69.36 -1.97
N THR A 299 7.72 68.98 -2.36
CA THR A 299 8.84 69.90 -2.53
C THR A 299 9.24 69.94 -3.99
N LEU A 300 9.37 71.14 -4.55
CA LEU A 300 9.97 71.39 -5.84
C LEU A 300 11.38 71.94 -5.63
N ILE A 301 12.35 71.28 -6.27
CA ILE A 301 13.78 71.60 -6.21
C ILE A 301 14.25 71.86 -7.64
N GLY A 302 14.77 73.06 -7.87
CA GLY A 302 15.03 73.59 -9.20
C GLY A 302 13.86 74.47 -9.62
N GLY A 303 14.07 75.79 -9.68
CA GLY A 303 13.09 76.76 -10.12
C GLY A 303 13.28 77.08 -11.60
N ALA A 304 13.45 78.37 -11.91
CA ALA A 304 13.69 78.85 -13.26
C ALA A 304 15.20 78.97 -13.52
N GLY A 305 15.87 77.91 -13.99
CA GLY A 305 17.33 77.86 -14.13
C GLY A 305 17.83 78.28 -15.52
N PHE A 306 17.87 79.58 -15.81
CA PHE A 306 18.23 80.10 -17.16
C PHE A 306 19.42 81.07 -17.19
N ASN A 307 19.81 81.68 -16.06
CA ASN A 307 20.92 82.63 -15.95
C ASN A 307 22.03 82.10 -15.03
N VAL A 308 23.26 82.07 -15.54
CA VAL A 308 24.46 81.85 -14.71
C VAL A 308 24.63 83.00 -13.71
N GLY A 309 25.00 82.70 -12.47
CA GLY A 309 25.26 83.71 -11.43
C GLY A 309 24.01 84.29 -10.76
N SER A 310 22.81 83.76 -11.04
CA SER A 310 21.56 84.16 -10.38
C SER A 310 21.17 83.13 -9.30
N PRO A 311 21.69 83.22 -8.06
CA PRO A 311 21.46 82.19 -7.03
C PRO A 311 19.97 82.02 -6.66
N GLN A 312 19.15 83.05 -6.87
CA GLN A 312 17.71 82.98 -6.64
C GLN A 312 17.02 81.93 -7.54
N GLN A 313 17.63 81.57 -8.68
CA GLN A 313 17.12 80.58 -9.63
C GLN A 313 17.32 79.12 -9.18
N ALA A 314 18.23 78.87 -8.22
CA ALA A 314 18.39 77.59 -7.54
C ALA A 314 17.31 77.42 -6.46
N GLY A 315 16.04 77.52 -6.89
CA GLY A 315 14.91 77.62 -5.98
C GLY A 315 14.49 76.30 -5.34
N ILE A 316 14.00 76.44 -4.11
CA ILE A 316 13.32 75.38 -3.36
C ILE A 316 11.96 75.94 -2.92
N SER A 317 10.91 75.20 -3.19
CA SER A 317 9.54 75.53 -2.82
C SER A 317 8.89 74.32 -2.14
N GLU A 318 8.36 74.51 -0.93
CA GLU A 318 7.80 73.43 -0.10
C GLU A 318 6.31 73.68 0.12
N LEU A 319 5.47 72.89 -0.53
CA LEU A 319 4.02 72.87 -0.31
C LEU A 319 3.69 71.87 0.79
N VAL A 320 2.96 72.32 1.80
CA VAL A 320 2.42 71.47 2.87
C VAL A 320 0.91 71.61 2.89
N LEU A 321 0.20 70.50 2.82
CA LEU A 321 -1.24 70.41 2.95
C LEU A 321 -1.60 69.66 4.22
N ARG A 322 -2.67 70.08 4.89
CA ARG A 322 -3.19 69.42 6.09
C ARG A 322 -4.71 69.34 6.03
N ALA A 323 -5.26 68.16 6.31
CA ALA A 323 -6.69 67.98 6.43
C ALA A 323 -7.23 68.60 7.72
N GLY A 324 -8.44 69.14 7.64
CA GLY A 324 -9.22 69.53 8.80
C GLY A 324 -9.65 68.35 9.67
N ASN A 325 -10.41 68.64 10.71
CA ASN A 325 -11.01 67.66 11.63
C ASN A 325 -12.47 67.33 11.27
N GLY A 326 -12.89 67.62 10.03
CA GLY A 326 -14.28 67.52 9.59
C GLY A 326 -15.18 68.69 9.99
N ASN A 327 -14.72 69.63 10.83
CA ASN A 327 -15.48 70.79 11.31
C ASN A 327 -14.61 72.07 11.39
N PRO A 328 -14.45 72.83 10.29
CA PRO A 328 -15.01 72.58 8.95
C PRO A 328 -14.27 71.46 8.21
N LYS A 329 -15.00 70.75 7.34
CA LYS A 329 -14.42 69.77 6.42
C LYS A 329 -13.64 70.50 5.33
N GLY A 330 -12.40 70.07 5.10
CA GLY A 330 -11.56 70.67 4.07
C GLY A 330 -10.08 70.36 4.25
N ILE A 331 -9.26 71.07 3.49
CA ILE A 331 -7.82 71.12 3.72
C ILE A 331 -7.41 72.58 3.93
N THR A 332 -6.29 72.75 4.60
CA THR A 332 -5.52 73.99 4.60
C THR A 332 -4.17 73.68 3.94
N GLY A 333 -3.53 74.70 3.38
CA GLY A 333 -2.21 74.57 2.81
C GLY A 333 -1.35 75.79 3.05
N ALA A 334 -0.05 75.55 3.12
CA ALA A 334 0.96 76.58 3.13
C ALA A 334 2.04 76.24 2.10
N LEU A 335 2.43 77.23 1.30
CA LEU A 335 3.56 77.15 0.40
C LEU A 335 4.70 78.00 0.95
N TRP A 336 5.84 77.36 1.22
CA TRP A 336 7.05 78.02 1.70
C TRP A 336 8.05 78.17 0.57
N GLN A 337 8.30 79.41 0.17
CA GLN A 337 9.25 79.77 -0.87
C GLN A 337 10.59 80.14 -0.24
N ARG A 338 11.63 79.37 -0.55
CA ARG A 338 13.00 79.72 -0.13
C ARG A 338 13.69 80.70 -1.08
N THR A 339 13.24 80.77 -2.33
CA THR A 339 13.63 81.81 -3.29
C THR A 339 12.41 82.25 -4.10
N SER A 340 12.54 83.32 -4.89
CA SER A 340 11.46 83.85 -5.74
C SER A 340 11.16 83.02 -6.99
N THR A 341 11.85 81.88 -7.20
CA THR A 341 11.66 81.01 -8.37
C THR A 341 11.27 79.60 -7.92
N GLY A 342 10.22 79.02 -8.52
CA GLY A 342 9.67 77.72 -8.13
C GLY A 342 8.14 77.75 -8.18
N PHE A 343 7.47 77.14 -7.18
CA PHE A 343 6.04 77.39 -6.98
C PHE A 343 5.87 78.84 -6.53
N THR A 344 5.21 79.67 -7.34
CA THR A 344 4.97 81.09 -7.03
C THR A 344 3.65 81.30 -6.29
N ASN A 345 2.70 80.39 -6.48
CA ASN A 345 1.41 80.37 -5.80
C ASN A 345 0.85 78.93 -5.84
N PHE A 346 -0.19 78.66 -5.06
CA PHE A 346 -0.95 77.42 -5.18
C PHE A 346 -2.39 77.60 -4.74
N ALA A 347 -3.24 76.71 -5.24
CA ALA A 347 -4.66 76.66 -4.92
C ALA A 347 -5.15 75.22 -5.06
N TRP A 348 -6.33 74.92 -4.54
CA TRP A 348 -6.93 73.59 -4.66
C TRP A 348 -8.43 73.65 -4.90
N VAL A 349 -8.99 72.54 -5.36
CA VAL A 349 -10.43 72.33 -5.43
C VAL A 349 -10.77 70.93 -4.94
N ASN A 350 -11.85 70.81 -4.18
CA ASN A 350 -12.40 69.50 -3.80
C ASN A 350 -13.14 68.91 -5.00
N THR A 351 -12.73 67.72 -5.44
CA THR A 351 -13.33 67.06 -6.61
C THR A 351 -14.38 66.02 -6.21
N SER A 352 -14.17 65.34 -5.09
CA SER A 352 -15.14 64.42 -4.50
C SER A 352 -14.68 63.99 -3.11
N GLY A 353 -15.59 63.96 -2.13
CA GLY A 353 -15.30 63.44 -0.79
C GLY A 353 -14.09 64.14 -0.14
N ASP A 354 -13.04 63.36 0.12
CA ASP A 354 -11.77 63.83 0.70
C ASP A 354 -10.66 63.96 -0.36
N THR A 355 -11.02 64.00 -1.64
CA THR A 355 -10.10 64.13 -2.77
C THR A 355 -10.06 65.56 -3.30
N TYR A 356 -8.84 66.04 -3.56
CA TYR A 356 -8.56 67.41 -3.98
C TYR A 356 -7.59 67.41 -5.15
N ASP A 357 -7.85 68.27 -6.12
CA ASP A 357 -6.87 68.61 -7.15
C ASP A 357 -6.08 69.84 -6.71
N ILE A 358 -4.76 69.74 -6.84
CA ILE A 358 -3.81 70.75 -6.40
C ILE A 358 -3.22 71.43 -7.63
N TYR A 359 -3.38 72.74 -7.66
CA TYR A 359 -2.89 73.62 -8.71
C TYR A 359 -1.77 74.48 -8.17
N VAL A 360 -0.70 74.63 -8.94
CA VAL A 360 0.45 75.48 -8.61
C VAL A 360 0.70 76.46 -9.73
N ALA A 361 1.05 77.69 -9.37
CA ALA A 361 1.56 78.67 -10.32
C ALA A 361 3.08 78.54 -10.40
N ILE A 362 3.61 78.52 -11.62
CA ILE A 362 5.05 78.35 -11.89
C ILE A 362 5.47 79.37 -12.95
N GLY A 363 6.66 79.93 -12.78
CA GLY A 363 7.27 80.86 -13.74
C GLY A 363 7.85 80.16 -14.97
N ASN A 364 8.37 80.95 -15.91
CA ASN A 364 9.04 80.41 -17.09
C ASN A 364 10.28 79.57 -16.72
N TYR A 365 10.66 78.64 -17.61
CA TYR A 365 11.92 77.90 -17.56
C TYR A 365 12.08 76.93 -16.36
N ALA A 366 10.97 76.44 -15.78
CA ALA A 366 10.97 75.35 -14.82
C ALA A 366 11.08 73.98 -15.52
N THR A 367 12.24 73.71 -16.10
CA THR A 367 12.55 72.50 -16.88
C THR A 367 13.45 71.56 -16.10
N GLY A 368 13.15 70.27 -16.08
CA GLY A 368 13.98 69.26 -15.42
C GLY A 368 14.06 69.42 -13.90
N VAL A 369 12.97 69.88 -13.27
CA VAL A 369 12.91 70.14 -11.83
C VAL A 369 12.63 68.84 -11.07
N ASN A 370 13.20 68.70 -9.88
CA ASN A 370 12.97 67.55 -9.02
C ASN A 370 11.78 67.80 -8.11
N ILE A 371 10.80 66.91 -8.16
CA ILE A 371 9.65 66.93 -7.26
C ILE A 371 9.80 65.77 -6.28
N GLN A 372 9.75 66.08 -5.00
CA GLN A 372 9.77 65.10 -3.91
C GLN A 372 8.48 65.19 -3.10
N TRP A 373 7.95 64.07 -2.63
CA TRP A 373 6.74 64.08 -1.81
C TRP A 373 6.67 62.96 -0.78
N ASP A 374 5.97 63.25 0.32
CA ASP A 374 5.59 62.29 1.36
C ASP A 374 4.21 62.63 1.92
N TYR A 375 3.60 61.64 2.57
CA TYR A 375 2.26 61.74 3.09
C TYR A 375 2.01 60.75 4.24
N THR A 376 1.01 61.05 5.07
CA THR A 376 0.56 60.18 6.16
C THR A 376 -0.06 58.90 5.63
N SER A 377 -0.03 57.81 6.41
CA SER A 377 -0.46 56.46 5.95
C SER A 377 -1.92 56.36 5.52
N ASN A 378 -2.76 57.33 5.89
CA ASN A 378 -4.17 57.41 5.51
C ASN A 378 -4.43 58.30 4.29
N ALA A 379 -3.42 58.99 3.77
CA ALA A 379 -3.52 59.85 2.60
C ALA A 379 -2.93 59.16 1.36
N SER A 380 -3.17 59.74 0.19
CA SER A 380 -2.50 59.35 -1.05
C SER A 380 -2.22 60.58 -1.92
N VAL A 381 -1.18 60.49 -2.75
CA VAL A 381 -0.75 61.55 -3.67
C VAL A 381 -0.42 60.94 -5.01
N THR A 382 -1.02 61.48 -6.06
CA THR A 382 -0.66 61.21 -7.46
C THR A 382 -0.10 62.49 -8.06
N ILE A 383 1.20 62.51 -8.33
CA ILE A 383 1.87 63.60 -9.05
C ILE A 383 1.65 63.43 -10.56
N HIS A 384 1.13 64.45 -11.22
CA HIS A 384 0.95 64.47 -12.68
C HIS A 384 2.26 64.90 -13.34
N THR A 385 2.98 63.95 -13.96
CA THR A 385 4.27 64.23 -14.65
C THR A 385 4.12 64.99 -15.96
N SER A 386 2.89 65.08 -16.47
CA SER A 386 2.48 65.93 -17.59
C SER A 386 1.28 66.79 -17.15
N PRO A 387 1.49 67.77 -16.25
CA PRO A 387 0.40 68.50 -15.63
C PRO A 387 -0.32 69.40 -16.64
N ALA A 388 -1.65 69.48 -16.55
CA ALA A 388 -2.46 70.33 -17.42
C ALA A 388 -2.13 71.82 -17.17
N TYR A 389 -1.81 72.55 -18.24
CA TYR A 389 -1.43 73.97 -18.23
C TYR A 389 -2.61 74.90 -18.48
N SER A 390 -2.63 76.04 -17.80
CA SER A 390 -3.49 77.19 -18.08
C SER A 390 -2.71 78.48 -17.85
N ALA A 391 -2.81 79.45 -18.76
CA ALA A 391 -2.18 80.76 -18.59
C ALA A 391 -2.77 81.55 -17.39
N ASN A 392 -4.07 81.37 -17.14
CA ASN A 392 -4.79 82.03 -16.06
C ASN A 392 -5.15 81.04 -14.95
N LYS A 393 -5.35 81.56 -13.72
CA LYS A 393 -5.86 80.75 -12.60
C LYS A 393 -7.23 80.16 -12.98
N PRO A 394 -7.42 78.84 -12.92
CA PRO A 394 -8.75 78.24 -13.10
C PRO A 394 -9.78 78.78 -12.09
N GLU A 395 -11.03 78.89 -12.52
CA GLU A 395 -12.13 79.35 -11.67
C GLU A 395 -12.51 78.31 -10.60
N GLY A 396 -13.08 78.75 -9.48
CA GLY A 396 -13.56 77.87 -8.40
C GLY A 396 -12.47 77.28 -7.49
N LEU A 397 -11.20 77.64 -7.69
CA LEU A 397 -10.10 77.22 -6.82
C LEU A 397 -10.03 78.03 -5.53
N THR A 398 -9.82 77.35 -4.40
CA THR A 398 -9.52 77.96 -3.09
C THR A 398 -8.03 78.27 -3.00
N ASP A 399 -7.68 79.52 -2.69
CA ASP A 399 -6.29 79.95 -2.53
C ASP A 399 -5.67 79.41 -1.23
N GLY A 400 -4.41 79.04 -1.33
CA GLY A 400 -3.59 78.77 -0.17
C GLY A 400 -2.81 79.98 0.32
N THR A 401 -2.07 79.78 1.41
CA THR A 401 -1.20 80.83 1.96
C THR A 401 0.24 80.63 1.51
N VAL A 402 0.87 81.69 0.99
CA VAL A 402 2.27 81.67 0.58
C VAL A 402 3.12 82.43 1.60
N TYR A 403 4.21 81.80 2.04
CA TYR A 403 5.22 82.37 2.91
C TYR A 403 6.56 82.41 2.18
N SER A 404 7.24 83.55 2.18
CA SER A 404 8.56 83.69 1.56
C SER A 404 9.64 83.82 2.65
N LEU A 405 10.56 82.85 2.73
CA LEU A 405 11.70 82.89 3.66
C LEU A 405 12.81 83.83 3.20
N TYR A 406 12.92 84.07 1.88
CA TYR A 406 13.85 85.06 1.35
C TYR A 406 13.14 86.39 1.18
N THR A 407 13.23 87.20 2.23
CA THR A 407 12.97 88.64 2.13
C THR A 407 14.31 89.32 1.84
N PRO A 408 14.48 90.01 0.70
CA PRO A 408 15.61 90.92 0.55
C PRO A 408 15.62 91.88 1.75
N SER A 409 16.79 92.17 2.32
CA SER A 409 16.96 93.06 3.48
C SER A 409 16.26 94.43 3.34
N GLU A 410 15.99 94.84 2.10
CA GLU A 410 15.25 96.04 1.71
C GLU A 410 13.81 96.12 2.23
N GLN A 411 13.22 95.03 2.73
CA GLN A 411 11.86 95.06 3.29
C GLN A 411 11.82 95.50 4.77
N PHE A 412 12.96 95.51 5.47
CA PHE A 412 13.02 96.00 6.85
C PHE A 412 13.19 97.54 6.92
N TYR A 413 13.82 98.16 5.92
CA TYR A 413 13.95 99.61 5.78
C TYR A 413 13.81 100.03 4.30
N PRO A 414 12.82 100.87 3.94
CA PRO A 414 12.59 101.24 2.55
C PRO A 414 13.75 102.08 1.99
N PRO A 415 14.24 101.79 0.76
CA PRO A 415 15.27 102.58 0.11
C PRO A 415 14.89 104.06 0.05
N GLY A 416 15.80 104.92 0.54
CA GLY A 416 15.58 106.36 0.64
C GLY A 416 15.12 106.86 2.01
N ALA A 417 14.78 105.99 2.96
CA ALA A 417 14.59 106.42 4.35
C ALA A 417 15.93 106.82 5.00
N PRO A 418 16.04 107.99 5.65
CA PRO A 418 17.22 108.33 6.45
C PRO A 418 17.35 107.39 7.65
N ILE A 419 18.55 106.86 7.88
CA ILE A 419 18.87 105.97 9.01
C ILE A 419 19.96 106.65 9.85
N PRO A 420 19.75 106.91 11.15
CA PRO A 420 20.81 107.43 12.01
C PRO A 420 21.91 106.38 12.20
N TRP A 421 23.16 106.78 12.06
CA TRP A 421 24.31 105.89 12.11
C TRP A 421 25.37 106.42 13.09
N PRO A 422 25.87 105.61 14.05
CA PRO A 422 26.74 106.09 15.13
C PRO A 422 28.23 106.17 14.77
N SER A 423 28.62 105.94 13.51
CA SER A 423 30.02 105.94 13.05
C SER A 423 30.19 106.80 11.80
N ASP A 424 31.38 107.38 11.63
CA ASP A 424 31.73 108.14 10.41
C ASP A 424 31.97 107.23 9.19
N THR A 425 32.09 105.91 9.39
CA THR A 425 32.27 104.94 8.30
C THR A 425 30.93 104.41 7.82
N VAL A 426 30.59 104.70 6.57
CA VAL A 426 29.33 104.24 5.94
C VAL A 426 29.41 102.75 5.59
N PRO A 427 28.47 101.91 6.04
CA PRO A 427 28.43 100.50 5.66
C PRO A 427 28.22 100.32 4.15
N SER A 428 28.77 99.24 3.58
CA SER A 428 28.56 98.88 2.18
C SER A 428 27.06 98.77 1.84
N GLY A 429 26.64 99.35 0.72
CA GLY A 429 25.24 99.39 0.28
C GLY A 429 24.42 100.57 0.80
N TYR A 430 25.01 101.44 1.63
CA TYR A 430 24.37 102.68 2.11
C TYR A 430 25.14 103.91 1.61
N ALA A 431 24.47 105.07 1.63
CA ALA A 431 25.06 106.36 1.27
C ALA A 431 24.80 107.39 2.37
N LEU A 432 25.81 108.20 2.68
CA LEU A 432 25.66 109.31 3.61
C LEU A 432 24.87 110.44 2.95
N MET A 433 23.82 110.96 3.58
CA MET A 433 22.95 111.99 3.01
C MET A 433 23.58 113.40 3.08
N GLN A 434 24.30 113.79 2.02
CA GLN A 434 25.04 115.07 1.92
C GLN A 434 24.67 115.91 0.69
N GLY A 435 23.52 115.67 0.05
CA GLY A 435 23.12 116.43 -1.14
C GLY A 435 23.67 115.90 -2.47
N GLN A 436 24.24 114.68 -2.50
CA GLN A 436 24.86 114.14 -3.70
C GLN A 436 23.85 113.58 -4.72
N THR A 437 24.28 113.54 -5.99
CA THR A 437 23.55 112.89 -7.08
C THR A 437 23.73 111.36 -7.07
N PHE A 438 22.80 110.63 -7.69
CA PHE A 438 22.89 109.19 -7.92
C PHE A 438 22.35 108.79 -9.30
N ASP A 439 22.78 107.63 -9.80
CA ASP A 439 22.28 107.08 -11.07
C ASP A 439 20.91 106.41 -10.88
N LYS A 440 19.89 106.91 -11.59
CA LYS A 440 18.53 106.36 -11.56
C LYS A 440 18.44 104.93 -12.08
N SER A 441 19.30 104.58 -13.03
CA SER A 441 19.32 103.26 -13.66
C SER A 441 19.91 102.22 -12.72
N ALA A 442 20.96 102.61 -11.99
CA ALA A 442 21.57 101.77 -10.96
C ALA A 442 20.69 101.66 -9.69
N TYR A 443 19.96 102.73 -9.33
CA TYR A 443 19.15 102.79 -8.10
C TYR A 443 17.68 103.19 -8.36
N PRO A 444 16.88 102.35 -9.03
CA PRO A 444 15.52 102.69 -9.45
C PRO A 444 14.55 102.92 -8.27
N LYS A 445 14.73 102.19 -7.15
CA LYS A 445 13.90 102.38 -5.94
C LYS A 445 14.19 103.70 -5.25
N LEU A 446 15.46 104.10 -5.19
CA LEU A 446 15.85 105.41 -4.67
C LEU A 446 15.35 106.53 -5.61
N ALA A 447 15.33 106.30 -6.92
CA ALA A 447 14.76 107.24 -7.90
C ALA A 447 13.25 107.46 -7.72
N ALA A 448 12.52 106.44 -7.26
CA ALA A 448 11.10 106.60 -6.92
C ALA A 448 10.91 107.48 -5.67
N ALA A 449 11.79 107.37 -4.67
CA ALA A 449 11.75 108.20 -3.47
C ALA A 449 12.26 109.65 -3.72
N TYR A 450 13.30 109.79 -4.55
CA TYR A 450 13.93 111.06 -4.92
C TYR A 450 13.99 111.21 -6.46
N PRO A 451 12.90 111.65 -7.11
CA PRO A 451 12.82 111.77 -8.57
C PRO A 451 13.85 112.73 -9.18
N SER A 452 14.42 113.64 -8.40
CA SER A 452 15.49 114.56 -8.80
C SER A 452 16.84 113.87 -9.05
N ALA A 453 16.98 112.58 -8.70
CA ALA A 453 18.28 111.90 -8.64
C ALA A 453 19.29 112.53 -7.65
N VAL A 454 18.79 113.27 -6.65
CA VAL A 454 19.60 113.90 -5.60
C VAL A 454 19.00 113.52 -4.25
N ILE A 455 19.81 112.96 -3.37
CA ILE A 455 19.39 112.74 -1.98
C ILE A 455 19.59 114.02 -1.16
N PRO A 456 18.76 114.33 -0.15
CA PRO A 456 18.93 115.54 0.65
C PRO A 456 20.28 115.60 1.40
N ASP A 457 20.75 116.81 1.70
CA ASP A 457 21.79 117.00 2.73
C ASP A 457 21.12 117.06 4.09
N MET A 458 21.38 116.05 4.93
CA MET A 458 20.77 115.91 6.25
C MET A 458 21.68 116.39 7.39
N ARG A 459 22.90 116.85 7.10
CA ARG A 459 23.84 117.31 8.14
C ARG A 459 23.29 118.55 8.83
N GLY A 460 23.18 118.50 10.17
CA GLY A 460 22.64 119.58 10.99
C GLY A 460 21.12 119.73 10.94
N TRP A 461 20.40 118.87 10.20
CA TRP A 461 18.94 118.92 10.10
C TRP A 461 18.27 117.89 11.01
N THR A 462 17.10 118.25 11.56
CA THR A 462 16.23 117.33 12.30
C THR A 462 15.03 116.95 11.45
N ILE A 463 14.66 115.67 11.44
CA ILE A 463 13.47 115.19 10.73
C ILE A 463 12.22 115.56 11.51
N LYS A 464 11.29 116.28 10.86
CA LYS A 464 9.97 116.62 11.41
C LYS A 464 8.86 116.08 10.51
N GLY A 465 7.84 115.48 11.12
CA GLY A 465 6.68 114.98 10.39
C GLY A 465 5.98 116.09 9.59
N LYS A 466 5.35 115.72 8.46
CA LYS A 466 4.59 116.66 7.64
C LYS A 466 3.44 117.25 8.47
N PRO A 467 3.41 118.55 8.74
CA PRO A 467 2.35 119.14 9.54
C PRO A 467 1.03 119.16 8.76
N ALA A 468 -0.09 119.12 9.48
CA ALA A 468 -1.43 119.27 8.89
C ALA A 468 -1.63 120.63 8.20
N SER A 469 -0.83 121.64 8.57
CA SER A 469 -0.83 122.99 7.97
C SER A 469 -0.36 123.05 6.51
N GLY A 470 -0.06 121.91 5.87
CA GLY A 470 0.08 121.82 4.42
C GLY A 470 1.50 122.01 3.88
N ARG A 471 2.53 122.03 4.75
CA ARG A 471 3.93 122.10 4.30
C ARG A 471 4.31 120.90 3.41
N ALA A 472 5.10 121.15 2.35
CA ALA A 472 5.55 120.11 1.42
C ALA A 472 6.50 119.09 2.09
N VAL A 473 6.46 117.83 1.65
CA VAL A 473 7.42 116.80 2.06
C VAL A 473 8.81 117.16 1.51
N LEU A 474 9.87 116.90 2.29
CA LEU A 474 11.26 117.31 2.01
C LEU A 474 11.54 118.83 2.01
N SER A 475 10.61 119.66 2.50
CA SER A 475 10.90 121.09 2.69
C SER A 475 11.64 121.38 4.00
N GLN A 476 12.45 122.44 3.99
CA GLN A 476 13.21 122.91 5.15
C GLN A 476 12.37 123.89 5.98
N GLU A 477 12.55 123.84 7.30
CA GLU A 477 11.98 124.78 8.27
C GLU A 477 13.14 125.34 9.08
N GLN A 478 13.30 126.67 9.10
CA GLN A 478 14.31 127.32 9.94
C GLN A 478 13.92 127.21 11.42
N ASP A 479 14.88 127.46 12.31
CA ASP A 479 14.61 127.49 13.74
C ASP A 479 13.53 128.53 14.08
N GLY A 480 12.76 128.23 15.13
CA GLY A 480 11.66 129.08 15.56
C GLY A 480 11.47 128.97 17.06
N ILE A 481 11.48 130.11 17.73
CA ILE A 481 11.19 130.21 19.16
C ILE A 481 9.72 130.63 19.29
N LYS A 482 8.95 129.88 20.08
CA LYS A 482 7.57 130.30 20.40
C LYS A 482 7.63 131.64 21.12
N SER A 483 6.83 132.62 20.65
CA SER A 483 6.69 133.91 21.31
C SER A 483 6.39 133.72 22.80
N HIS A 484 7.19 134.35 23.66
CA HIS A 484 7.04 134.33 25.10
C HIS A 484 7.55 135.63 25.71
N THR A 485 7.09 135.95 26.93
CA THR A 485 7.52 137.12 27.69
C THR A 485 8.14 136.68 29.02
N HIS A 486 9.09 137.45 29.53
CA HIS A 486 9.64 137.30 30.87
C HIS A 486 9.20 138.50 31.71
N SER A 487 8.64 138.26 32.89
CA SER A 487 8.43 139.31 33.89
C SER A 487 9.66 139.39 34.80
N ALA A 488 10.38 140.51 34.73
CA ALA A 488 11.36 140.90 35.73
C ALA A 488 10.88 142.20 36.37
N SER A 489 10.89 142.25 37.70
CA SER A 489 10.58 143.47 38.45
C SER A 489 11.79 143.83 39.31
N ALA A 490 12.26 145.08 39.21
CA ALA A 490 13.23 145.64 40.14
C ALA A 490 12.44 146.27 41.30
N SER A 491 12.73 145.86 42.54
CA SER A 491 12.14 146.47 43.73
C SER A 491 12.50 147.96 43.76
N SER A 492 11.48 148.82 43.78
CA SER A 492 11.58 150.29 43.82
C SER A 492 12.64 150.74 44.83
N THR A 493 13.79 151.20 44.33
CA THR A 493 14.66 152.07 45.13
C THR A 493 14.13 153.48 44.92
N ASP A 494 13.58 154.06 45.98
CA ASP A 494 13.16 155.46 46.05
C ASP A 494 14.34 156.38 45.73
N LEU A 495 14.44 156.83 44.48
CA LEU A 495 15.41 157.83 44.03
C LEU A 495 14.75 159.21 44.20
N GLY A 496 14.76 159.70 45.44
CA GLY A 496 14.09 160.92 45.89
C GLY A 496 14.17 162.13 44.94
N THR A 497 13.14 162.97 45.04
CA THR A 497 12.86 164.12 44.18
C THR A 497 14.04 165.11 44.06
N LYS A 498 14.55 165.30 42.84
CA LYS A 498 15.40 166.44 42.46
C LYS A 498 14.92 167.03 41.13
N ASN A 499 14.51 168.30 41.16
CA ASN A 499 14.32 169.12 39.98
C ASN A 499 15.68 169.59 39.46
N THR A 500 16.02 169.27 38.20
CA THR A 500 16.77 170.17 37.29
C THR A 500 16.55 169.82 35.82
N SER A 501 16.10 170.84 35.09
CA SER A 501 16.28 171.18 33.67
C SER A 501 16.24 170.07 32.60
N SER A 502 15.13 170.10 31.84
CA SER A 502 15.04 169.88 30.39
C SER A 502 16.32 169.37 29.72
N PHE A 503 16.35 168.05 29.47
CA PHE A 503 17.03 167.50 28.31
C PHE A 503 16.17 166.40 27.72
N ASP A 504 15.92 166.55 26.43
CA ASP A 504 15.03 165.78 25.57
C ASP A 504 15.45 164.30 25.49
N TYR A 505 14.56 163.40 25.89
CA TYR A 505 14.64 161.97 25.54
C TYR A 505 14.19 161.84 24.10
N GLY A 506 15.13 162.07 23.18
CA GLY A 506 14.88 161.96 21.74
C GLY A 506 14.03 160.75 21.42
N THR A 507 12.82 160.99 20.90
CA THR A 507 11.95 159.99 20.32
C THR A 507 12.64 159.32 19.14
N LYS A 508 13.26 158.17 19.37
CA LYS A 508 13.72 157.25 18.32
C LYS A 508 12.52 156.41 17.87
N SER A 509 11.81 156.84 16.83
CA SER A 509 10.88 155.97 16.11
C SER A 509 11.67 154.97 15.26
N THR A 510 11.48 153.67 15.50
CA THR A 510 12.01 152.59 14.68
C THR A 510 11.03 152.25 13.56
N ASN A 511 11.50 152.15 12.31
CA ASN A 511 10.74 151.61 11.18
C ASN A 511 11.08 150.11 10.96
N ASN A 512 10.31 149.42 10.13
CA ASN A 512 10.37 147.96 9.89
C ASN A 512 11.67 147.46 9.23
N THR A 513 12.73 148.28 9.17
CA THR A 513 14.02 147.98 8.54
C THR A 513 15.23 148.07 9.48
N GLY A 514 15.03 148.28 10.78
CA GLY A 514 16.04 147.94 11.80
C GLY A 514 17.38 148.67 11.71
N ALA A 515 17.38 149.99 11.52
CA ALA A 515 18.55 150.85 11.73
C ALA A 515 18.22 151.94 12.77
N HIS A 516 19.12 152.15 13.73
CA HIS A 516 18.95 153.04 14.89
C HIS A 516 19.02 154.53 14.56
#